data_AF-A0A1Q6QYD9-F1
#
_entry.id   AF-A0A1Q6QYD9-F1
#
_cell.length_a   1.000
_cell.length_b   1.000
_cell.length_c   1.000
_cell.angle_alpha   90.00
_cell.angle_beta   90.00
_cell.angle_gamma   90.00
#
_symmetry.space_group_name_H-M   'P 1'
#
loop_
_entity.id
_entity.type
_entity.pdbx_description
1 polymer ?
#
loop_
_entity_poly.entity_id
_entity_poly.type
_entity_poly.pdbx_seq_one_letter_code
_entity_poly.pdbx_strand_id
1 'polypeptide(L)'
;MKRFTVVNEGYNIEEVNRFIDIVIKRLEKMNNENTMLQAKISSLEEKLKEEKVSEIKVTEAIMAAKETSDRIKSLAREEANMIVDEARNNANAIVHEALLNAEKTEHEAMLLKKNITVYKNRVKNIIKSQLEIAEDLDKYDLDN
;
A
#
# COMPACT_ATOMS: atom_id res chain seq x y z
N MET A 1 56.46 -54.13 -16.68
CA MET A 1 57.44 -53.09 -17.10
C MET A 1 58.23 -53.63 -18.29
N LYS A 2 58.16 -52.98 -19.45
CA LYS A 2 59.10 -53.26 -20.55
C LYS A 2 60.47 -52.74 -20.11
N ARG A 3 61.48 -53.60 -20.11
CA ARG A 3 62.87 -53.24 -19.79
C ARG A 3 63.63 -53.07 -21.11
N PHE A 4 64.52 -52.10 -21.18
CA PHE A 4 65.35 -51.87 -22.36
C PHE A 4 66.25 -53.07 -22.61
N THR A 5 66.47 -53.40 -23.89
CA THR A 5 67.36 -54.50 -24.28
C THR A 5 68.81 -54.13 -23.93
N VAL A 6 69.59 -55.04 -23.33
CA VAL A 6 71.00 -54.80 -22.96
C VAL A 6 71.92 -55.34 -24.07
N VAL A 7 72.79 -54.46 -24.60
CA VAL A 7 73.88 -54.77 -25.53
C VAL A 7 75.21 -54.73 -24.77
N ASN A 8 76.32 -55.18 -25.38
CA ASN A 8 77.59 -55.61 -24.76
C ASN A 8 78.11 -54.80 -23.55
N GLU A 9 77.75 -53.53 -23.34
CA GLU A 9 78.01 -52.78 -22.10
C GLU A 9 76.91 -51.74 -21.72
N GLY A 10 75.63 -51.97 -22.04
CA GLY A 10 74.57 -51.02 -21.65
C GLY A 10 73.22 -51.23 -22.32
N TYR A 11 72.27 -50.33 -22.06
CA TYR A 11 70.95 -50.37 -22.69
C TYR A 11 71.00 -49.92 -24.16
N ASN A 12 70.12 -50.49 -25.00
CA ASN A 12 69.98 -50.11 -26.39
C ASN A 12 69.62 -48.62 -26.52
N ILE A 13 70.58 -47.84 -27.01
CA ILE A 13 70.49 -46.39 -27.12
C ILE A 13 69.29 -45.95 -27.97
N GLU A 14 68.94 -46.70 -29.03
CA GLU A 14 67.79 -46.36 -29.86
C GLU A 14 66.45 -46.58 -29.14
N GLU A 15 66.31 -47.67 -28.37
CA GLU A 15 65.10 -47.91 -27.58
C GLU A 15 64.94 -46.86 -26.48
N VAL A 16 66.05 -46.46 -25.85
CA VAL A 16 66.06 -45.41 -24.83
C VAL A 16 65.68 -44.06 -25.44
N ASN A 17 66.27 -43.67 -26.57
CA ASN A 17 65.94 -42.40 -27.25
C ASN A 17 64.47 -42.36 -27.70
N ARG A 18 63.95 -43.45 -28.30
CA ARG A 18 62.52 -43.54 -28.67
C ARG A 18 61.60 -43.41 -27.46
N PHE A 19 61.98 -43.97 -26.32
CA PHE A 19 61.21 -43.84 -25.08
C PHE A 19 61.25 -42.42 -24.53
N ILE A 20 62.42 -41.79 -24.52
CA ILE A 20 62.60 -40.39 -24.11
C ILE A 20 61.72 -39.47 -24.98
N ASP A 21 61.68 -39.65 -26.30
CA ASP A 21 60.82 -38.86 -27.19
C ASP A 21 59.33 -39.02 -26.87
N ILE A 22 58.89 -40.24 -26.54
CA ILE A 22 57.49 -40.51 -26.14
C ILE A 22 57.18 -39.81 -24.82
N VAL A 23 58.11 -39.87 -23.85
CA VAL A 23 57.96 -39.22 -22.54
C VAL A 23 57.92 -37.71 -22.71
N ILE A 24 58.80 -37.12 -23.51
CA ILE A 24 58.83 -35.68 -23.82
C ILE A 24 57.50 -35.24 -24.42
N LYS A 25 57.03 -35.90 -25.48
CA LYS A 25 55.74 -35.56 -26.13
C LYS A 25 54.56 -35.66 -25.17
N ARG A 26 54.55 -36.66 -24.29
CA ARG A 26 53.47 -36.83 -23.31
C ARG A 26 53.53 -35.78 -22.21
N LEU A 27 54.73 -35.41 -21.76
CA LEU A 27 54.95 -34.31 -20.80
C LEU A 27 54.54 -32.96 -21.40
N GLU A 28 54.92 -32.67 -22.64
CA GLU A 28 54.51 -31.46 -23.35
C GLU A 28 52.98 -31.37 -23.50
N LYS A 29 52.35 -32.48 -23.90
CA LYS A 29 50.88 -32.56 -23.98
C LYS A 29 50.23 -32.29 -22.61
N MET A 30 50.72 -32.95 -21.56
CA MET A 30 50.20 -32.78 -20.21
C MET A 30 50.42 -31.36 -19.69
N ASN A 31 51.56 -30.75 -20.00
CA ASN A 31 51.85 -29.37 -19.62
C ASN A 31 50.93 -28.38 -20.34
N ASN A 32 50.67 -28.57 -21.63
CA ASN A 32 49.73 -27.75 -22.40
C ASN A 32 48.29 -27.91 -21.90
N GLU A 33 47.87 -29.14 -21.56
CA GLU A 33 46.56 -29.37 -20.96
C GLU A 33 46.45 -28.68 -19.59
N ASN A 34 47.50 -28.74 -18.77
CA ASN A 34 47.53 -28.09 -17.46
C ASN A 34 47.43 -26.57 -17.58
N THR A 35 48.17 -25.95 -18.51
CA THR A 35 48.09 -24.49 -18.72
C THR A 35 46.72 -24.06 -19.24
N MET A 36 46.11 -24.84 -20.14
CA MET A 36 44.74 -24.58 -20.61
C MET A 36 43.71 -24.71 -19.48
N LEU A 37 43.84 -25.73 -18.62
CA LEU A 37 42.96 -25.93 -17.47
C LEU A 37 43.11 -24.79 -16.46
N GLN A 38 44.34 -24.36 -16.16
CA GLN A 38 44.61 -23.21 -15.28
C GLN A 38 43.97 -21.94 -15.83
N ALA A 39 44.13 -21.64 -17.12
CA ALA A 39 43.48 -20.48 -17.76
C ALA A 39 41.95 -20.55 -17.67
N LYS A 40 41.37 -21.75 -17.85
CA LYS A 40 39.92 -21.95 -17.72
C LYS A 40 39.44 -21.76 -16.28
N ILE A 41 40.19 -22.25 -15.30
CA ILE A 41 39.88 -22.06 -13.87
C ILE A 41 39.88 -20.56 -13.56
N SER A 42 40.93 -19.83 -13.92
CA SER A 42 41.01 -18.39 -13.67
C SER A 42 39.86 -17.62 -14.30
N SER A 43 39.47 -17.96 -15.54
CA SER A 43 38.30 -17.33 -16.20
C SER A 43 36.98 -17.65 -15.49
N LEU A 44 36.81 -18.88 -15.00
CA LEU A 44 35.60 -19.28 -14.26
C LEU A 44 35.54 -18.61 -12.89
N GLU A 45 36.67 -18.45 -12.21
CA GLU A 45 36.77 -17.75 -10.93
C GLU A 45 36.41 -16.26 -11.06
N GLU A 46 36.86 -15.62 -12.14
CA GLU A 46 36.51 -14.23 -12.45
C GLU A 46 35.01 -14.07 -12.68
N LYS A 47 34.41 -14.91 -13.54
CA LYS A 47 32.96 -14.92 -13.77
C LYS A 47 32.16 -15.18 -12.50
N LEU A 48 32.60 -16.12 -11.67
CA LEU A 48 31.95 -16.41 -10.39
C LEU A 48 31.98 -15.19 -9.47
N LYS A 49 33.07 -14.43 -9.47
CA LYS A 49 33.19 -13.20 -8.68
C LYS A 49 32.23 -12.12 -9.20
N GLU A 50 32.12 -11.95 -10.51
CA GLU A 50 31.18 -11.01 -11.13
C GLU A 50 29.73 -11.37 -10.80
N GLU A 51 29.36 -12.65 -10.94
CA GLU A 51 28.02 -13.15 -10.60
C GLU A 51 27.69 -12.94 -9.13
N LYS A 52 28.63 -13.20 -8.20
CA LYS A 52 28.42 -12.92 -6.77
C LYS A 52 28.17 -11.44 -6.50
N VAL A 53 28.89 -10.54 -7.17
CA VAL A 53 28.67 -9.09 -7.02
C VAL A 53 27.30 -8.69 -7.59
N SER A 54 26.89 -9.28 -8.71
CA SER A 54 25.56 -9.08 -9.30
C SER A 54 24.45 -9.56 -8.36
N GLU A 55 24.59 -10.75 -7.78
CA GLU A 55 23.64 -11.34 -6.83
C GLU A 55 23.44 -10.46 -5.60
N ILE A 56 24.52 -9.90 -5.03
CA ILE A 56 24.45 -8.96 -3.91
C ILE A 56 23.65 -7.72 -4.29
N LYS A 57 23.95 -7.11 -5.44
CA LYS A 57 23.24 -5.90 -5.91
C LYS A 57 21.75 -6.16 -6.14
N VAL A 58 21.41 -7.31 -6.71
CA VAL A 58 20.01 -7.72 -6.93
C VAL A 58 19.30 -7.91 -5.58
N THR A 59 19.98 -8.55 -4.63
CA THR A 59 19.43 -8.76 -3.28
C THR A 59 19.19 -7.43 -2.56
N GLU A 60 20.15 -6.49 -2.63
CA GLU A 60 20.00 -5.14 -2.08
C GLU A 60 18.84 -4.38 -2.73
N ALA A 61 18.71 -4.45 -4.05
CA ALA A 61 17.60 -3.82 -4.78
C ALA A 61 16.24 -4.40 -4.37
N ILE A 62 16.15 -5.72 -4.20
CA ILE A 62 14.92 -6.39 -3.72
C ILE A 62 14.59 -5.97 -2.29
N MET A 63 15.59 -5.87 -1.41
CA MET A 63 15.39 -5.41 -0.03
C MET A 63 14.89 -3.97 0.01
N ALA A 64 15.50 -3.07 -0.77
CA ALA A 64 15.05 -1.67 -0.87
C ALA A 64 13.63 -1.56 -1.43
N ALA A 65 13.29 -2.36 -2.45
CA ALA A 65 11.94 -2.41 -3.00
C ALA A 65 10.91 -2.94 -1.98
N LYS A 66 11.28 -3.93 -1.17
CA LYS A 66 10.43 -4.46 -0.09
C LYS A 66 10.20 -3.42 1.00
N GLU A 67 11.26 -2.76 1.49
CA GLU A 67 11.15 -1.69 2.49
C GLU A 67 10.26 -0.56 1.99
N THR A 68 10.45 -0.13 0.74
CA THR A 68 9.60 0.87 0.10
C THR A 68 8.14 0.43 0.04
N SER A 69 7.89 -0.83 -0.33
CA SER A 69 6.54 -1.39 -0.40
C SER A 69 5.86 -1.44 0.97
N ASP A 70 6.60 -1.82 2.01
CA ASP A 70 6.07 -1.86 3.38
C ASP A 70 5.79 -0.44 3.91
N ARG A 71 6.66 0.52 3.58
CA ARG A 71 6.43 1.95 3.89
C ARG A 71 5.17 2.49 3.20
N ILE A 72 4.98 2.20 1.92
CA ILE A 72 3.78 2.59 1.17
C ILE A 72 2.52 1.99 1.84
N LYS A 73 2.54 0.70 2.21
CA LYS A 73 1.41 0.08 2.91
C LYS A 73 1.11 0.74 4.25
N SER A 74 2.14 1.12 5.02
CA SER A 74 1.95 1.81 6.29
C SER A 74 1.32 3.17 6.10
N LEU A 75 1.83 3.97 5.16
CA LEU A 75 1.30 5.31 4.84
C LEU A 75 -0.14 5.23 4.35
N ALA A 76 -0.44 4.29 3.44
CA ALA A 76 -1.81 4.11 2.93
C ALA A 76 -2.80 3.73 4.05
N ARG A 77 -2.38 2.95 5.06
CA ARG A 77 -3.21 2.63 6.22
C ARG A 77 -3.45 3.84 7.12
N GLU A 78 -2.41 4.64 7.36
CA GLU A 78 -2.50 5.87 8.15
C GLU A 78 -3.43 6.88 7.48
N GLU A 79 -3.26 7.10 6.18
CA GLU A 79 -4.11 7.97 5.38
C GLU A 79 -5.56 7.49 5.34
N ALA A 80 -5.79 6.18 5.17
CA ALA A 80 -7.13 5.62 5.23
C ALA A 80 -7.81 5.87 6.59
N ASN A 81 -7.07 5.71 7.69
CA ASN A 81 -7.60 5.99 9.03
C ASN A 81 -7.93 7.48 9.20
N MET A 82 -7.05 8.38 8.73
CA MET A 82 -7.31 9.83 8.77
C MET A 82 -8.57 10.20 7.98
N ILE A 83 -8.76 9.65 6.78
CA ILE A 83 -9.97 9.88 5.98
C ILE A 83 -11.23 9.41 6.72
N VAL A 84 -11.19 8.23 7.35
CA VAL A 84 -12.33 7.70 8.09
C VAL A 84 -12.65 8.57 9.31
N ASP A 85 -11.64 9.03 10.03
CA ASP A 85 -11.83 9.88 11.20
C ASP A 85 -12.34 11.27 10.82
N GLU A 86 -11.83 11.86 9.73
CA GLU A 86 -12.34 13.11 9.19
C GLU A 86 -13.80 12.98 8.73
N ALA A 87 -14.13 11.91 8.01
CA ALA A 87 -15.49 11.63 7.58
C ALA A 87 -16.46 11.47 8.77
N ARG A 88 -16.02 10.81 9.85
CA ARG A 88 -16.79 10.69 11.09
C ARG A 88 -17.02 12.04 11.76
N ASN A 89 -15.98 12.87 11.84
CA ASN A 89 -16.09 14.20 12.45
C ASN A 89 -17.04 15.09 11.65
N ASN A 90 -16.94 15.07 10.31
CA ASN A 90 -17.85 15.81 9.44
C ASN A 90 -19.30 15.31 9.56
N ALA A 91 -19.51 13.99 9.60
CA ALA A 91 -20.84 13.43 9.83
C ALA A 91 -21.43 13.87 11.18
N ASN A 92 -20.62 13.85 12.25
CA ASN A 92 -21.06 14.32 13.56
C ASN A 92 -21.41 15.81 13.55
N ALA A 93 -20.64 16.64 12.85
CA ALA A 93 -20.94 18.06 12.69
C ALA A 93 -22.28 18.29 11.97
N ILE A 94 -22.52 17.58 10.86
CA ILE A 94 -23.77 17.66 10.09
C ILE A 94 -24.96 17.23 10.97
N VAL A 95 -24.83 16.13 11.70
CA VAL A 95 -25.90 15.64 12.60
C VAL A 95 -26.18 16.66 13.70
N HIS A 96 -25.15 17.25 14.28
CA HIS A 96 -25.31 18.26 15.32
C HIS A 96 -26.00 19.52 14.79
N GLU A 97 -25.60 20.02 13.63
CA GLU A 97 -26.25 21.16 12.97
C GLU A 97 -27.72 20.86 12.64
N ALA A 98 -28.00 19.67 12.09
CA ALA A 98 -29.37 19.24 11.81
C ALA A 98 -30.23 19.17 13.08
N LEU A 99 -29.68 18.71 14.20
CA LEU A 99 -30.37 18.65 15.48
C LEU A 99 -30.69 20.05 16.00
N LEU A 100 -29.74 20.98 15.96
CA LEU A 100 -29.94 22.37 16.36
C LEU A 100 -31.02 23.06 15.51
N ASN A 101 -30.99 22.83 14.19
CA ASN A 101 -31.99 23.36 13.27
C ASN A 101 -33.38 22.76 13.52
N ALA A 102 -33.45 21.47 13.85
CA ALA A 102 -34.71 20.81 14.21
C ALA A 102 -35.29 21.40 15.51
N GLU A 103 -34.47 21.56 16.55
CA GLU A 103 -34.88 22.15 17.83
C GLU A 103 -35.39 23.59 17.65
N LYS A 104 -34.67 24.39 16.87
CA LYS A 104 -35.09 25.76 16.53
C LYS A 104 -36.44 25.77 15.81
N THR A 105 -36.59 24.90 14.80
CA THR A 105 -37.83 24.80 14.02
C THR A 105 -39.01 24.36 14.89
N GLU A 106 -38.79 23.40 15.80
CA GLU A 106 -39.80 22.94 16.75
C GLU A 106 -40.22 24.06 17.69
N HIS A 107 -39.26 24.85 18.19
CA HIS A 107 -39.54 26.00 19.03
C HIS A 107 -40.37 27.07 18.32
N GLU A 108 -40.01 27.40 17.07
CA GLU A 108 -40.76 28.36 16.23
C GLU A 108 -42.19 27.86 15.97
N ALA A 109 -42.36 26.57 15.67
CA ALA A 109 -43.67 25.96 15.48
C ALA A 109 -44.54 26.01 16.75
N MET A 110 -43.92 25.78 17.92
CA MET A 110 -44.60 25.89 19.22
C MET A 110 -45.09 27.33 19.47
N LEU A 111 -44.23 28.32 19.25
CA LEU A 111 -44.58 29.74 19.40
C LEU A 111 -45.71 30.13 18.44
N LEU A 112 -45.64 29.70 17.18
CA LEU A 112 -46.67 29.96 16.18
C LEU A 112 -48.02 29.37 16.62
N LYS A 113 -48.03 28.11 17.10
CA LYS A 113 -49.25 27.46 17.61
C LYS A 113 -49.87 28.21 18.79
N LYS A 114 -49.04 28.70 19.72
CA LYS A 114 -49.49 29.55 20.83
C LYS A 114 -50.11 30.85 20.32
N ASN A 115 -49.45 31.53 19.38
CA ASN A 115 -49.93 32.78 18.79
C ASN A 115 -51.27 32.60 18.06
N ILE A 116 -51.43 31.52 17.29
CA ILE A 116 -52.69 31.15 16.64
C ILE A 116 -53.80 30.93 17.68
N THR A 117 -53.49 30.24 18.78
CA THR A 117 -54.46 29.98 19.85
C THR A 117 -54.94 31.28 20.50
N VAL A 118 -54.00 32.19 20.81
CA VAL A 118 -54.31 33.52 21.36
C VAL A 118 -55.15 34.33 20.37
N TYR A 119 -54.76 34.35 19.10
CA TYR A 119 -55.48 35.07 18.05
C TYR A 119 -56.91 34.54 17.89
N LYS A 120 -57.09 33.22 17.81
CA LYS A 120 -58.40 32.57 17.71
C LYS A 120 -59.31 32.94 18.89
N ASN A 121 -58.78 32.95 20.11
CA ASN A 121 -59.54 33.36 21.29
C ASN A 121 -59.92 34.85 21.24
N ARG A 122 -59.01 35.72 20.80
CA ARG A 122 -59.28 37.15 20.66
C ARG A 122 -60.38 37.43 19.64
N VAL A 123 -60.32 36.78 18.47
CA VAL A 123 -61.36 36.89 17.43
C VAL A 123 -62.70 36.37 17.95
N LYS A 124 -62.71 35.20 18.61
CA LYS A 124 -63.93 34.64 19.19
C LYS A 124 -64.58 35.59 20.21
N ASN A 125 -63.78 36.22 21.07
CA ASN A 125 -64.28 37.18 22.05
C ASN A 125 -64.84 38.45 21.40
N ILE A 126 -64.18 38.97 20.36
CA ILE A 126 -64.70 40.11 19.59
C ILE A 126 -66.06 39.77 18.99
N ILE A 127 -66.18 38.63 18.30
CA ILE A 127 -67.45 38.22 17.67
C ILE A 127 -68.56 38.05 18.71
N LYS A 128 -68.27 37.43 19.86
CA LYS A 128 -69.25 37.30 20.95
C LYS A 128 -69.73 38.66 21.46
N SER A 129 -68.81 39.59 21.68
CA SER A 129 -69.14 40.95 22.11
C SER A 129 -69.98 41.69 21.06
N GLN A 130 -69.70 41.52 19.76
CA GLN A 130 -70.52 42.09 18.70
C GLN A 130 -71.92 41.45 18.63
N LEU A 131 -72.04 40.15 18.91
CA LEU A 131 -73.32 39.46 18.97
C LEU A 131 -74.16 39.94 20.16
N GLU A 132 -73.57 40.11 21.35
CA GLU A 132 -74.26 40.67 22.52
C GLU A 132 -74.81 42.07 22.23
N ILE A 133 -74.02 42.93 21.56
CA ILE A 133 -74.47 44.27 21.16
C ILE A 133 -75.66 44.18 20.19
N ALA A 134 -75.62 43.27 19.20
CA ALA A 134 -76.72 43.07 18.26
C ALA A 134 -78.00 42.58 18.96
N GLU A 135 -77.88 41.60 19.86
CA GLU A 135 -79.01 41.10 20.66
C GLU A 135 -79.61 42.19 21.56
N ASP A 136 -78.78 43.08 22.10
CA ASP A 136 -79.27 44.22 22.88
C ASP A 136 -79.96 45.28 21.99
N LEU A 137 -79.48 45.51 20.76
CA LEU A 137 -80.15 46.39 19.79
C LEU A 137 -81.53 45.86 19.38
N ASP A 138 -81.66 44.55 19.13
CA ASP A 138 -82.94 43.92 18.76
C ASP A 138 -84.02 44.07 19.86
N LYS A 139 -83.62 44.17 21.14
CA LYS A 139 -84.56 44.46 22.24
C LYS A 139 -85.15 45.86 22.18
N TYR A 140 -84.42 46.84 21.65
CA TYR A 140 -84.90 48.22 21.54
C TYR A 140 -85.85 48.43 20.34
N ASP A 141 -85.76 47.59 19.30
CA ASP A 141 -86.65 47.65 18.12
C ASP A 141 -88.03 47.00 18.35
N LEU A 142 -88.25 46.27 19.46
CA LEU A 142 -89.52 45.61 19.79
C LEU A 142 -90.47 46.47 20.65
N ASP A 143 -90.02 47.64 21.12
CA ASP A 143 -90.78 48.54 21.99
C ASP A 143 -91.37 49.79 21.28
N ASN A 144 -91.47 49.77 19.93
CA ASN A 144 -92.19 50.77 19.12
C ASN A 144 -93.33 50.16 18.30
#